data_AF-A0A3M1W812-F1
#
_entry.id   AF-A0A3M1W812-F1
#
_cell.length_a   1.000
_cell.length_b   1.000
_cell.length_c   1.000
_cell.angle_alpha   90.00
_cell.angle_beta   90.00
_cell.angle_gamma   90.00
#
_symmetry.space_group_name_H-M   'P 1'
#
loop_
_entity.id
_entity.type
_entity.pdbx_description
1 polymer ?
#
loop_
_entity_poly.entity_id
_entity_poly.type
_entity_poly.pdbx_seq_one_letter_code
_entity_poly.pdbx_strand_id
1 'polypeptide(L)'
;MAEFDSVIPPGGQGKVVAKVHTKGQQGRRTKTISVQTDDPVRPNVTLRLSFEARPAVAVYPAPTVNLVAVQGEKAEASLLLRRGDGAPLRVEAVEASRPGVEAEAVPVEEDQPAEGRLPAAHAGDWKVRIRLASTREPRSETGRLHIRTDHPEQRDLSIPLRIQVRPAVEASPKAVSLRVTPGEAPRPAVVILRHNGHRRFRIAALKLEGELPGIRVRGGSGDPAPVQRAEIVVDPSAPPGRHTGKLIVRVAVGKKKLPPVEVPVTVEVAAQDGGSL
;
A
#
# COMPACT_ATOMS: atom_id res chain seq x y z
N MET A 1 -33.80 -11.88 10.14
CA MET A 1 -34.98 -11.97 9.24
C MET A 1 -35.90 -10.80 9.58
N ALA A 2 -36.58 -10.20 8.60
CA ALA A 2 -37.59 -9.19 8.89
C ALA A 2 -38.87 -9.88 9.39
N GLU A 3 -39.56 -9.27 10.35
CA GLU A 3 -40.86 -9.72 10.83
C GLU A 3 -41.93 -8.87 10.14
N PHE A 4 -42.98 -9.47 9.60
CA PHE A 4 -44.03 -8.76 8.88
C PHE A 4 -45.37 -9.47 8.95
N ASP A 5 -46.45 -8.72 8.78
CA ASP A 5 -47.80 -9.28 8.68
C ASP A 5 -47.99 -9.93 7.30
N SER A 6 -48.23 -11.24 7.27
CA SER A 6 -48.34 -12.01 6.02
C SER A 6 -49.72 -11.95 5.37
N VAL A 7 -50.73 -11.43 6.08
CA VAL A 7 -52.10 -11.26 5.58
C VAL A 7 -52.61 -9.88 6.00
N ILE A 8 -52.98 -9.06 5.02
CA ILE A 8 -53.50 -7.71 5.23
C ILE A 8 -54.83 -7.63 4.47
N PRO A 9 -55.98 -7.47 5.15
CA PRO A 9 -57.27 -7.31 4.49
C PRO A 9 -57.30 -6.07 3.58
N PRO A 10 -58.15 -6.03 2.54
CA PRO A 10 -58.35 -4.84 1.72
C PRO A 10 -58.64 -3.59 2.57
N GLY A 11 -57.89 -2.51 2.35
CA GLY A 11 -57.98 -1.27 3.12
C GLY A 11 -57.40 -1.34 4.55
N GLY A 12 -56.83 -2.47 4.94
CA GLY A 12 -56.19 -2.67 6.25
C GLY A 12 -54.80 -2.07 6.36
N GLN A 13 -54.19 -2.23 7.55
CA GLN A 13 -52.82 -1.82 7.85
C GLN A 13 -51.98 -3.05 8.18
N GLY A 14 -50.73 -3.07 7.72
CA GLY A 14 -49.74 -4.08 8.10
C GLY A 14 -48.46 -3.43 8.60
N LYS A 15 -47.69 -4.18 9.40
CA LYS A 15 -46.44 -3.75 10.00
C LYS A 15 -45.27 -4.56 9.46
N VAL A 16 -44.16 -3.88 9.19
CA VAL A 16 -42.86 -4.50 8.88
C VAL A 16 -41.85 -4.06 9.92
N VAL A 17 -41.23 -5.01 10.61
CA VAL A 17 -40.15 -4.78 11.58
C VAL A 17 -38.84 -5.28 10.99
N ALA A 18 -37.91 -4.34 10.78
CA ALA A 18 -36.57 -4.63 10.30
C ALA A 18 -35.52 -4.26 11.35
N LYS A 19 -34.57 -5.18 11.60
CA LYS A 19 -33.41 -4.96 12.48
C LYS A 19 -32.20 -4.65 11.61
N VAL A 20 -31.51 -3.54 11.90
CA VAL A 20 -30.30 -3.13 11.19
C VAL A 20 -29.09 -3.30 12.11
N HIS A 21 -28.15 -4.15 11.72
CA HIS A 21 -26.87 -4.27 12.42
C HIS A 21 -25.91 -3.18 11.95
N THR A 22 -25.59 -2.24 12.83
CA THR A 22 -24.72 -1.08 12.54
C THR A 22 -23.25 -1.33 12.90
N LYS A 23 -22.90 -2.50 13.44
CA LYS A 23 -21.51 -2.85 13.77
C LYS A 23 -20.60 -2.69 12.55
N GLY A 24 -19.54 -1.90 12.71
CA GLY A 24 -18.57 -1.60 11.63
C GLY A 24 -19.08 -0.63 10.56
N GLN A 25 -20.28 -0.04 10.73
CA GLN A 25 -20.80 1.00 9.83
C GLN A 25 -20.58 2.39 10.43
N GLN A 26 -20.32 3.37 9.57
CA GLN A 26 -20.18 4.78 9.96
C GLN A 26 -20.74 5.72 8.88
N GLY A 27 -21.30 6.85 9.31
CA GLY A 27 -21.86 7.88 8.44
C GLY A 27 -23.26 7.57 7.91
N ARG A 28 -23.72 8.36 6.94
CA ARG A 28 -25.06 8.21 6.34
C ARG A 28 -25.17 6.88 5.59
N ARG A 29 -26.24 6.15 5.88
CA ARG A 29 -26.55 4.84 5.30
C ARG A 29 -28.00 4.79 4.87
N THR A 30 -28.22 4.06 3.80
CA THR A 30 -29.56 3.80 3.26
C THR A 30 -29.72 2.31 3.10
N LYS A 31 -30.83 1.77 3.60
CA LYS A 31 -31.23 0.37 3.43
C LYS A 31 -32.58 0.33 2.74
N THR A 32 -32.72 -0.61 1.83
CA THR A 32 -33.94 -0.83 1.06
C THR A 32 -34.59 -2.11 1.55
N ILE A 33 -35.90 -2.06 1.76
CA ILE A 33 -36.74 -3.22 2.04
C ILE A 33 -37.67 -3.36 0.84
N SER A 34 -37.58 -4.49 0.15
CA SER A 34 -38.49 -4.85 -0.93
C SER A 34 -39.60 -5.72 -0.36
N VAL A 35 -40.83 -5.25 -0.49
CA VAL A 35 -42.04 -5.96 -0.07
C VAL A 35 -42.72 -6.46 -1.34
N GLN A 36 -42.95 -7.77 -1.41
CA GLN A 36 -43.72 -8.39 -2.49
C GLN A 36 -45.15 -8.61 -1.99
N THR A 37 -46.12 -8.28 -2.82
CA THR A 37 -47.54 -8.39 -2.50
C THR A 37 -48.30 -9.02 -3.67
N ASP A 38 -49.49 -9.53 -3.38
CA ASP A 38 -50.45 -10.05 -4.36
C ASP A 38 -51.38 -8.96 -4.93
N ASP A 39 -51.25 -7.69 -4.49
CA ASP A 39 -51.92 -6.54 -5.10
C ASP A 39 -51.56 -6.44 -6.60
N PRO A 40 -52.53 -6.58 -7.53
CA PRO A 40 -52.27 -6.59 -8.97
C PRO A 40 -51.81 -5.23 -9.51
N VAL A 41 -52.07 -4.14 -8.78
CA VAL A 41 -51.67 -2.78 -9.14
C VAL A 41 -50.26 -2.47 -8.61
N ARG A 42 -49.89 -2.99 -7.44
CA ARG A 42 -48.60 -2.71 -6.78
C ARG A 42 -47.92 -3.97 -6.24
N PRO A 43 -47.51 -4.91 -7.11
CA PRO A 43 -46.95 -6.20 -6.67
C PRO A 43 -45.60 -6.08 -5.96
N ASN A 44 -44.93 -4.92 -6.08
CA ASN A 44 -43.66 -4.64 -5.42
C ASN A 44 -43.71 -3.24 -4.80
N VAL A 45 -43.54 -3.18 -3.48
CA VAL A 45 -43.40 -1.92 -2.73
C VAL A 45 -41.96 -1.80 -2.22
N THR A 46 -41.33 -0.65 -2.48
CA THR A 46 -39.97 -0.38 -2.03
C THR A 46 -39.97 0.62 -0.88
N LEU A 47 -39.53 0.19 0.29
CA LEU A 47 -39.35 1.06 1.45
C LEU A 47 -37.87 1.42 1.59
N ARG A 48 -37.58 2.70 1.85
CA ARG A 48 -36.21 3.20 2.00
C ARG A 48 -36.00 3.76 3.40
N LEU A 49 -35.13 3.10 4.17
CA LEU A 49 -34.68 3.56 5.48
C LEU A 49 -33.36 4.33 5.33
N SER A 50 -33.35 5.60 5.72
CA SER A 50 -32.13 6.41 5.78
C SER A 50 -31.78 6.70 7.25
N PHE A 51 -30.52 6.48 7.64
CA PHE A 51 -30.05 6.71 9.00
C PHE A 51 -28.57 7.12 9.01
N GLU A 52 -28.11 7.68 10.12
CA GLU A 52 -26.69 7.96 10.35
C GLU A 52 -26.14 6.96 11.36
N ALA A 53 -25.20 6.11 10.95
CA ALA A 53 -24.49 5.22 11.86
C ALA A 53 -23.34 5.99 12.53
N ARG A 54 -23.43 6.23 13.83
CA ARG A 54 -22.35 6.85 14.61
C ARG A 54 -21.60 5.74 15.36
N PRO A 55 -20.31 5.49 15.06
CA PRO A 55 -19.53 4.55 15.84
C PRO A 55 -19.32 5.09 17.26
N ALA A 56 -19.16 4.22 18.24
CA ALA A 56 -18.94 4.62 19.62
C ALA A 56 -17.65 5.46 19.76
N VAL A 57 -16.61 5.06 19.05
CA VAL A 57 -15.42 5.88 18.78
C VAL A 57 -15.18 5.95 17.27
N ALA A 58 -15.28 7.16 16.72
CA ALA A 58 -14.95 7.48 15.34
C ALA A 58 -13.43 7.63 15.16
N VAL A 59 -12.91 7.10 14.06
CA VAL A 59 -11.48 7.12 13.72
C VAL A 59 -11.30 7.75 12.35
N TYR A 60 -10.43 8.76 12.27
CA TYR A 60 -10.13 9.47 11.03
C TYR A 60 -8.63 9.45 10.72
N PRO A 61 -8.21 9.26 9.46
CA PRO A 61 -9.02 8.76 8.34
C PRO A 61 -9.48 7.30 8.56
N ALA A 62 -10.55 6.90 7.85
CA ALA A 62 -11.14 5.57 7.94
C ALA A 62 -10.18 4.44 7.51
N PRO A 63 -10.46 3.18 7.90
CA PRO A 63 -9.97 2.54 9.12
C PRO A 63 -8.63 1.82 8.87
N THR A 64 -7.75 2.36 8.03
CA THR A 64 -6.43 1.76 7.80
C THR A 64 -5.36 2.84 7.75
N VAL A 65 -4.35 2.71 8.60
CA VAL A 65 -3.15 3.54 8.57
C VAL A 65 -2.19 2.98 7.53
N ASN A 66 -1.69 3.83 6.64
CA ASN A 66 -0.65 3.45 5.69
C ASN A 66 0.62 4.24 6.01
N LEU A 67 1.68 3.54 6.39
CA LEU A 67 3.03 4.09 6.53
C LEU A 67 3.83 3.70 5.30
N VAL A 68 4.10 4.70 4.45
CA VAL A 68 4.90 4.51 3.23
C VAL A 68 6.20 5.29 3.38
N ALA A 69 7.32 4.57 3.32
CA ALA A 69 8.66 5.14 3.39
C ALA A 69 9.51 4.69 2.20
N VAL A 70 10.58 5.45 1.95
CA VAL A 70 11.71 5.00 1.14
C VAL A 70 12.80 4.48 2.07
N GLN A 71 13.54 3.46 1.64
CA GLN A 71 14.64 2.85 2.39
C GLN A 71 15.60 3.92 2.94
N GLY A 72 15.83 3.88 4.26
CA GLY A 72 16.66 4.84 4.98
C GLY A 72 15.96 6.15 5.37
N GLU A 73 14.69 6.33 5.01
CA GLU A 73 13.86 7.46 5.41
C GLU A 73 12.86 7.05 6.51
N LYS A 74 12.40 8.03 7.29
CA LYS A 74 11.31 7.87 8.27
C LYS A 74 9.98 8.11 7.58
N ALA A 75 8.89 7.61 8.15
CA ALA A 75 7.53 7.97 7.74
C ALA A 75 6.65 8.22 8.95
N GLU A 76 5.65 9.07 8.78
CA GLU A 76 4.71 9.41 9.84
C GLU A 76 3.28 9.38 9.30
N ALA A 77 2.33 9.05 10.17
CA ALA A 77 0.90 9.17 9.93
C ALA A 77 0.22 9.69 11.19
N SER A 78 -0.94 10.30 11.04
CA SER A 78 -1.76 10.74 12.16
C SER A 78 -3.18 10.20 12.03
N LEU A 79 -3.78 9.89 13.18
CA LEU A 79 -5.20 9.60 13.33
C LEU A 79 -5.83 10.61 14.28
N LEU A 80 -7.13 10.85 14.10
CA LEU A 80 -7.99 11.53 15.06
C LEU A 80 -9.01 10.54 15.59
N LEU A 81 -9.12 10.44 16.91
CA LEU A 81 -10.13 9.67 17.62
C LEU A 81 -11.14 10.64 18.22
N ARG A 82 -12.41 10.38 17.97
CA ARG A 82 -13.54 11.17 18.48
C ARG A 82 -14.60 10.26 19.04
N ARG A 83 -15.17 10.61 20.19
CA ARG A 83 -16.32 9.88 20.72
C ARG A 83 -17.57 10.19 19.91
N GLY A 84 -18.36 9.17 19.56
CA GLY A 84 -19.51 9.31 18.67
C GLY A 84 -20.68 10.10 19.26
N ASP A 85 -20.78 10.19 20.59
CA ASP A 85 -21.79 10.93 21.33
C ASP A 85 -21.35 12.38 21.68
N GLY A 86 -20.11 12.76 21.33
CA GLY A 86 -19.55 14.09 21.61
C GLY A 86 -19.07 14.30 23.05
N ALA A 87 -19.18 13.31 23.93
CA ALA A 87 -18.56 13.38 25.25
C ALA A 87 -17.03 13.25 25.15
N PRO A 88 -16.27 13.66 26.18
CA PRO A 88 -14.83 13.46 26.21
C PRO A 88 -14.47 11.97 26.06
N LEU A 89 -13.42 11.71 25.28
CA LEU A 89 -12.77 10.40 25.18
C LEU A 89 -11.46 10.47 25.96
N ARG A 90 -11.05 9.38 26.62
CA ARG A 90 -9.67 9.21 27.10
C ARG A 90 -9.03 8.04 26.38
N VAL A 91 -7.83 8.25 25.86
CA VAL A 91 -6.98 7.17 25.37
C VAL A 91 -6.05 6.75 26.50
N GLU A 92 -6.20 5.50 26.94
CA GLU A 92 -5.44 4.94 28.06
C GLU A 92 -4.07 4.41 27.60
N ALA A 93 -4.03 3.80 26.41
CA ALA A 93 -2.80 3.27 25.83
C ALA A 93 -2.90 3.19 24.30
N VAL A 94 -1.74 3.27 23.65
CA VAL A 94 -1.59 3.00 22.22
C VAL A 94 -0.34 2.18 21.96
N GLU A 95 -0.49 1.07 21.24
CA GLU A 95 0.56 0.10 21.00
C GLU A 95 0.55 -0.38 19.55
N ALA A 96 1.70 -0.31 18.88
CA ALA A 96 1.87 -0.86 17.53
C ALA A 96 2.41 -2.30 17.61
N SER A 97 1.77 -3.22 16.88
CA SER A 97 2.17 -4.65 16.86
C SER A 97 3.43 -4.95 16.03
N ARG A 98 4.11 -3.93 15.47
CA ARG A 98 5.22 -4.11 14.53
C ARG A 98 6.48 -3.40 15.00
N PRO A 99 7.66 -4.05 14.87
CA PRO A 99 8.92 -3.48 15.33
C PRO A 99 9.33 -2.27 14.48
N GLY A 100 9.88 -1.26 15.15
CA GLY A 100 10.27 0.01 14.52
C GLY A 100 9.10 0.95 14.21
N VAL A 101 7.89 0.62 14.68
CA VAL A 101 6.73 1.52 14.65
C VAL A 101 6.45 1.96 16.07
N GLU A 102 6.47 3.26 16.28
CA GLU A 102 6.09 3.91 17.53
C GLU A 102 4.75 4.61 17.34
N ALA A 103 3.94 4.62 18.40
CA ALA A 103 2.67 5.34 18.40
C ALA A 103 2.50 6.08 19.71
N GLU A 104 1.95 7.28 19.62
CA GLU A 104 1.77 8.20 20.74
C GLU A 104 0.41 8.86 20.60
N ALA A 105 -0.36 8.90 21.68
CA ALA A 105 -1.67 9.54 21.72
C ALA A 105 -1.58 10.83 22.54
N VAL A 106 -2.08 11.93 21.97
CA VAL A 106 -2.05 13.26 22.58
C VAL A 106 -3.47 13.82 22.60
N PRO A 107 -3.96 14.35 23.74
CA PRO A 107 -5.27 14.99 23.79
C PRO A 107 -5.28 16.27 22.96
N VAL A 108 -6.44 16.59 22.41
CA VAL A 108 -6.72 17.86 21.74
C VAL A 108 -7.37 18.79 22.77
N GLU A 109 -6.64 19.81 23.20
CA GLU A 109 -7.11 20.77 24.22
C GLU A 109 -7.98 21.88 23.60
N GLU A 110 -7.68 22.27 22.36
CA GLU A 110 -8.34 23.35 21.64
C GLU A 110 -8.70 22.92 20.22
N ASP A 111 -9.75 23.54 19.68
CA ASP A 111 -10.22 23.30 18.33
C ASP A 111 -9.14 23.63 17.29
N GLN A 112 -8.88 22.69 16.40
CA GLN A 112 -7.89 22.81 15.34
C GLN A 112 -8.59 22.67 13.98
N PRO A 113 -8.21 23.49 12.98
CA PRO A 113 -8.74 23.37 11.62
C PRO A 113 -8.36 22.00 11.02
N ALA A 114 -9.09 21.60 9.97
CA ALA A 114 -8.80 20.37 9.25
C ALA A 114 -7.36 20.36 8.69
N GLU A 115 -6.69 19.22 8.80
CA GLU A 115 -5.29 19.04 8.37
C GLU A 115 -5.17 17.82 7.46
N GLY A 116 -4.89 18.05 6.17
CA GLY A 116 -4.71 16.99 5.19
C GLY A 116 -5.96 16.10 5.05
N ARG A 117 -5.89 14.87 5.57
CA ARG A 117 -7.00 13.89 5.57
C ARG A 117 -7.77 13.84 6.88
N LEU A 118 -7.33 14.59 7.89
CA LEU A 118 -8.01 14.69 9.18
C LEU A 118 -9.08 15.80 9.11
N PRO A 119 -10.30 15.55 9.62
CA PRO A 119 -11.27 16.61 9.80
C PRO A 119 -10.78 17.60 10.86
N ALA A 120 -11.51 18.72 11.01
CA ALA A 120 -11.29 19.63 12.14
C ALA A 120 -11.36 18.84 13.45
N ALA A 121 -10.38 19.05 14.32
CA ALA A 121 -10.33 18.44 15.64
C ALA A 121 -10.97 19.39 16.65
N HIS A 122 -11.67 18.83 17.64
CA HIS A 122 -12.30 19.59 18.70
C HIS A 122 -11.67 19.28 20.05
N ALA A 123 -11.79 20.20 21.00
CA ALA A 123 -11.43 19.95 22.38
C ALA A 123 -12.09 18.64 22.89
N GLY A 124 -11.29 17.74 23.47
CA GLY A 124 -11.72 16.41 23.93
C GLY A 124 -11.54 15.26 22.91
N ASP A 125 -11.14 15.57 21.67
CA ASP A 125 -10.62 14.56 20.74
C ASP A 125 -9.20 14.11 21.14
N TRP A 126 -8.71 13.04 20.50
CA TRP A 126 -7.32 12.59 20.65
C TRP A 126 -6.63 12.42 19.29
N LYS A 127 -5.43 12.98 19.16
CA LYS A 127 -4.57 12.77 17.98
C LYS A 127 -3.57 11.67 18.28
N VAL A 128 -3.59 10.60 17.48
CA VAL A 128 -2.61 9.52 17.57
C VAL A 128 -1.57 9.71 16.47
N ARG A 129 -0.31 9.93 16.84
CA ARG A 129 0.83 10.05 15.92
C ARG A 129 1.51 8.69 15.82
N ILE A 130 1.66 8.19 14.61
CA ILE A 130 2.35 6.93 14.32
C ILE A 130 3.61 7.25 13.54
N ARG A 131 4.76 6.74 14.01
CA ARG A 131 6.08 6.99 13.40
C ARG A 131 6.74 5.67 13.06
N LEU A 132 7.26 5.57 11.84
CA LEU A 132 8.12 4.48 11.39
C LEU A 132 9.57 4.95 11.42
N ALA A 133 10.40 4.25 12.18
CA ALA A 133 11.84 4.46 12.21
C ALA A 133 12.47 4.14 10.83
N SER A 134 13.59 4.79 10.52
CA SER A 134 14.29 4.50 9.27
C SER A 134 14.90 3.10 9.30
N THR A 135 14.69 2.35 8.23
CA THR A 135 15.23 1.00 8.07
C THR A 135 16.02 0.86 6.78
N ARG A 136 17.01 -0.03 6.80
CA ARG A 136 17.81 -0.38 5.61
C ARG A 136 17.18 -1.50 4.80
N GLU A 137 16.13 -2.15 5.29
CA GLU A 137 15.52 -3.28 4.60
C GLU A 137 14.19 -2.85 3.98
N PRO A 138 14.05 -2.92 2.64
CA PRO A 138 12.75 -2.78 2.00
C PRO A 138 11.83 -3.90 2.48
N ARG A 139 10.61 -3.56 2.86
CA ARG A 139 9.64 -4.53 3.39
C ARG A 139 8.22 -4.09 3.11
N SER A 140 7.33 -5.07 2.98
CA SER A 140 5.89 -4.87 2.91
C SER A 140 5.25 -5.78 3.94
N GLU A 141 4.58 -5.20 4.92
CA GLU A 141 3.98 -5.96 6.02
C GLU A 141 2.67 -5.34 6.47
N THR A 142 1.84 -6.18 7.08
CA THR A 142 0.57 -5.78 7.70
C THR A 142 0.68 -5.94 9.20
N GLY A 143 0.20 -4.95 9.93
CA GLY A 143 0.13 -4.96 11.38
C GLY A 143 -1.18 -4.39 11.86
N ARG A 144 -1.21 -4.10 13.16
CA ARG A 144 -2.34 -3.53 13.87
C ARG A 144 -1.83 -2.51 14.88
N LEU A 145 -2.60 -1.44 15.04
CA LEU A 145 -2.50 -0.48 16.12
C LEU A 145 -3.59 -0.81 17.14
N HIS A 146 -3.19 -1.14 18.36
CA HIS A 146 -4.08 -1.42 19.47
C HIS A 146 -4.23 -0.15 20.30
N ILE A 147 -5.47 0.30 20.51
CA ILE A 147 -5.76 1.51 21.28
C ILE A 147 -6.77 1.14 22.35
N ARG A 148 -6.43 1.44 23.61
CA ARG A 148 -7.33 1.29 24.75
C ARG A 148 -7.96 2.63 25.11
N THR A 149 -9.26 2.62 25.36
CA THR A 149 -10.04 3.82 25.73
C THR A 149 -10.98 3.54 26.89
N ASP A 150 -11.48 4.62 27.50
CA ASP A 150 -12.46 4.57 28.57
C ASP A 150 -13.92 4.38 28.10
N HIS A 151 -14.16 4.21 26.79
CA HIS A 151 -15.51 4.05 26.26
C HIS A 151 -16.13 2.69 26.67
N PRO A 152 -17.31 2.64 27.32
CA PRO A 152 -17.87 1.41 27.88
C PRO A 152 -18.13 0.31 26.83
N GLU A 153 -18.59 0.69 25.64
CA GLU A 153 -18.90 -0.25 24.55
C GLU A 153 -17.72 -0.53 23.60
N GLN A 154 -16.62 0.26 23.69
CA GLN A 154 -15.52 0.19 22.72
C GLN A 154 -14.18 0.51 23.39
N ARG A 155 -13.87 -0.25 24.45
CA ARG A 155 -12.61 -0.12 25.19
C ARG A 155 -11.40 -0.43 24.32
N ASP A 156 -11.47 -1.48 23.50
CA ASP A 156 -10.38 -1.91 22.63
C ASP A 156 -10.67 -1.57 21.17
N LEU A 157 -9.87 -0.69 20.59
CA LEU A 157 -9.83 -0.46 19.15
C LEU A 157 -8.64 -1.17 18.55
N SER A 158 -8.85 -1.75 17.37
CA SER A 158 -7.79 -2.41 16.65
C SER A 158 -7.81 -1.99 15.19
N ILE A 159 -6.88 -1.11 14.85
CA ILE A 159 -6.82 -0.42 13.56
C ILE A 159 -5.78 -1.12 12.67
N PRO A 160 -6.14 -1.62 11.48
CA PRO A 160 -5.20 -2.12 10.51
C PRO A 160 -4.10 -1.11 10.17
N LEU A 161 -2.86 -1.60 10.15
CA LEU A 161 -1.67 -0.84 9.78
C LEU A 161 -1.03 -1.53 8.57
N ARG A 162 -0.78 -0.80 7.49
CA ARG A 162 0.04 -1.24 6.36
C ARG A 162 1.36 -0.49 6.36
N ILE A 163 2.46 -1.23 6.31
CA ILE A 163 3.80 -0.66 6.28
C ILE A 163 4.44 -1.07 4.95
N GLN A 164 4.88 -0.07 4.19
CA GLN A 164 5.59 -0.27 2.95
C GLN A 164 6.86 0.57 2.94
N VAL A 165 8.00 -0.10 3.03
CA VAL A 165 9.32 0.50 2.82
C VAL A 165 9.80 0.12 1.43
N ARG A 166 9.77 1.07 0.50
CA ARG A 166 10.24 0.87 -0.88
C ARG A 166 11.76 0.97 -0.94
N PRO A 167 12.45 0.22 -1.83
CA PRO A 167 13.88 0.41 -2.03
C PRO A 167 14.18 1.85 -2.47
N ALA A 168 15.36 2.36 -2.10
CA ALA A 168 15.75 3.73 -2.46
C ALA A 168 15.82 3.92 -3.97
N VAL A 169 16.41 2.94 -4.67
CA VAL A 169 16.47 2.87 -6.12
C VAL A 169 15.78 1.59 -6.57
N GLU A 170 14.90 1.69 -7.56
CA GLU A 170 14.20 0.57 -8.17
C GLU A 170 14.66 0.39 -9.62
N ALA A 171 14.91 -0.86 -10.02
CA ALA A 171 15.22 -1.23 -11.39
C ALA A 171 13.95 -1.64 -12.16
N SER A 172 13.88 -1.21 -13.40
CA SER A 172 12.85 -1.59 -14.37
C SER A 172 13.51 -1.96 -15.69
N PRO A 173 13.38 -3.21 -16.17
CA PRO A 173 12.65 -4.31 -15.55
C PRO A 173 13.35 -4.84 -14.28
N LYS A 174 12.62 -5.60 -13.43
CA LYS A 174 13.16 -6.22 -12.21
C LYS A 174 14.06 -7.42 -12.48
N ALA A 175 13.92 -8.03 -13.66
CA ALA A 175 14.77 -9.07 -14.19
C ALA A 175 14.88 -8.89 -15.69
N VAL A 176 16.02 -9.29 -16.26
CA VAL A 176 16.30 -9.21 -17.69
C VAL A 176 16.41 -10.61 -18.25
N SER A 177 15.67 -10.89 -19.32
CA SER A 177 15.78 -12.11 -20.11
C SER A 177 16.07 -11.72 -21.55
N LEU A 178 17.18 -12.21 -22.09
CA LEU A 178 17.59 -11.96 -23.47
C LEU A 178 17.66 -13.28 -24.23
N ARG A 179 17.22 -13.25 -25.49
CA ARG A 179 17.43 -14.33 -26.44
C ARG A 179 18.27 -13.80 -27.59
N VAL A 180 19.35 -14.50 -27.90
CA VAL A 180 20.28 -14.16 -28.98
C VAL A 180 20.23 -15.25 -30.03
N THR A 181 19.92 -14.86 -31.25
CA THR A 181 19.91 -15.72 -32.42
C THR A 181 21.19 -15.48 -33.22
N PRO A 182 21.94 -16.53 -33.61
CA PRO A 182 23.10 -16.38 -34.48
C PRO A 182 22.76 -15.63 -35.77
N GLY A 183 23.62 -14.70 -36.17
CA GLY A 183 23.44 -13.90 -37.38
C GLY A 183 22.60 -12.62 -37.20
N GLU A 184 21.88 -12.46 -36.09
CA GLU A 184 21.25 -11.18 -35.72
C GLU A 184 22.16 -10.41 -34.76
N ALA A 185 22.28 -9.09 -34.97
CA ALA A 185 22.99 -8.24 -34.02
C ALA A 185 22.24 -8.22 -32.67
N PRO A 186 22.87 -8.61 -31.56
CA PRO A 186 22.20 -8.68 -30.27
C PRO A 186 21.74 -7.28 -29.83
N ARG A 187 20.43 -7.16 -29.52
CA ARG A 187 19.87 -5.90 -29.01
C ARG A 187 20.23 -5.73 -27.53
N PRO A 188 20.78 -4.57 -27.12
CA PRO A 188 21.09 -4.33 -25.73
C PRO A 188 19.80 -4.26 -24.89
N ALA A 189 19.84 -4.85 -23.69
CA ALA A 189 18.78 -4.68 -22.71
C ALA A 189 19.01 -3.41 -21.91
N VAL A 190 18.01 -2.54 -21.81
CA VAL A 190 18.10 -1.32 -21.00
C VAL A 190 17.42 -1.53 -19.65
N VAL A 191 18.20 -1.42 -18.58
CA VAL A 191 17.72 -1.37 -17.20
C VAL A 191 17.64 0.09 -16.76
N ILE A 192 16.42 0.55 -16.53
CA ILE A 192 16.14 1.89 -16.01
C ILE A 192 16.15 1.83 -14.48
N LEU A 193 16.98 2.66 -13.86
CA LEU A 193 17.09 2.80 -12.41
C LEU A 193 16.44 4.12 -12.01
N ARG A 194 15.45 4.07 -11.10
CA ARG A 194 14.72 5.26 -10.64
C ARG A 194 14.80 5.38 -9.13
N HIS A 195 15.07 6.58 -8.61
CA HIS A 195 15.02 6.83 -7.17
C HIS A 195 13.58 7.06 -6.70
N ASN A 196 13.08 6.24 -5.77
CA ASN A 196 11.69 6.28 -5.31
C ASN A 196 11.33 7.52 -4.48
N GLY A 197 12.32 8.19 -3.90
CA GLY A 197 12.19 9.52 -3.26
C GLY A 197 12.57 10.70 -4.15
N HIS A 198 12.65 10.51 -5.48
CA HIS A 198 12.97 11.56 -6.47
C HIS A 198 14.32 12.28 -6.30
N ARG A 199 15.23 11.75 -5.47
CA ARG A 199 16.58 12.30 -5.29
C ARG A 199 17.44 12.01 -6.52
N ARG A 200 18.35 12.93 -6.83
CA ARG A 200 19.39 12.72 -7.84
C ARG A 200 20.44 11.75 -7.32
N PHE A 201 20.77 10.73 -8.11
CA PHE A 201 21.78 9.73 -7.77
C PHE A 201 22.64 9.41 -9.00
N ARG A 202 23.79 8.78 -8.75
CA ARG A 202 24.68 8.26 -9.81
C ARG A 202 24.92 6.77 -9.60
N ILE A 203 25.20 6.07 -10.69
CA ILE A 203 25.73 4.70 -10.64
C ILE A 203 27.23 4.82 -10.32
N ALA A 204 27.65 4.22 -9.21
CA ALA A 204 29.04 4.24 -8.77
C ALA A 204 29.85 3.07 -9.34
N ALA A 205 29.21 1.92 -9.58
CA ALA A 205 29.82 0.76 -10.22
C ALA A 205 28.75 -0.18 -10.78
N LEU A 206 29.12 -0.91 -11.83
CA LEU A 206 28.37 -2.03 -12.40
C LEU A 206 29.24 -3.29 -12.30
N LYS A 207 28.67 -4.39 -11.83
CA LYS A 207 29.34 -5.69 -11.74
C LYS A 207 28.37 -6.80 -12.16
N LEU A 208 28.85 -7.74 -12.97
CA LEU A 208 28.14 -8.98 -13.26
C LEU A 208 28.66 -10.08 -12.32
N GLU A 209 27.75 -10.90 -11.80
CA GLU A 209 28.06 -12.08 -10.97
C GLU A 209 27.28 -13.29 -11.50
N GLY A 210 27.93 -14.45 -11.57
CA GLY A 210 27.36 -15.69 -12.12
C GLY A 210 28.03 -16.13 -13.43
N GLU A 211 27.41 -17.11 -14.08
CA GLU A 211 27.87 -17.67 -15.35
C GLU A 211 27.30 -16.83 -16.50
N LEU A 212 28.00 -15.73 -16.81
CA LEU A 212 27.61 -14.78 -17.85
C LEU A 212 28.76 -14.51 -18.84
N PRO A 213 29.32 -15.55 -19.49
CA PRO A 213 30.41 -15.40 -20.46
C PRO A 213 29.96 -14.56 -21.67
N GLY A 214 30.82 -13.65 -22.12
CA GLY A 214 30.52 -12.78 -23.27
C GLY A 214 29.47 -11.70 -23.00
N ILE A 215 29.04 -11.49 -21.76
CA ILE A 215 28.05 -10.46 -21.42
C ILE A 215 28.77 -9.27 -20.77
N ARG A 216 28.48 -8.07 -21.25
CA ARG A 216 29.06 -6.81 -20.76
C ARG A 216 27.97 -5.87 -20.29
N VAL A 217 28.33 -4.98 -19.37
CA VAL A 217 27.45 -3.91 -18.90
C VAL A 217 28.07 -2.55 -19.10
N ARG A 218 27.26 -1.60 -19.55
CA ARG A 218 27.64 -0.20 -19.78
C ARG A 218 26.67 0.72 -19.05
N GLY A 219 27.16 1.89 -18.66
CA GLY A 219 26.36 2.92 -17.99
C GLY A 219 27.09 3.54 -16.81
N GLY A 220 26.47 4.57 -16.23
CA GLY A 220 26.93 5.16 -14.98
C GLY A 220 27.99 6.25 -15.04
N SER A 221 28.30 6.78 -16.23
CA SER A 221 29.25 7.89 -16.41
C SER A 221 28.59 9.27 -16.54
N GLY A 222 27.32 9.40 -16.15
CA GLY A 222 26.55 10.65 -16.27
C GLY A 222 26.43 11.43 -14.96
N ASP A 223 26.02 12.69 -15.07
CA ASP A 223 25.67 13.52 -13.93
C ASP A 223 24.58 12.89 -13.05
N PRO A 224 24.54 13.21 -11.75
CA PRO A 224 23.47 12.76 -10.87
C PRO A 224 22.08 13.16 -11.39
N ALA A 225 21.24 12.16 -11.59
CA ALA A 225 19.90 12.29 -12.14
C ALA A 225 18.91 11.44 -11.33
N PRO A 226 17.60 11.79 -11.33
CA PRO A 226 16.58 10.99 -10.65
C PRO A 226 16.32 9.64 -11.35
N VAL A 227 16.79 9.51 -12.60
CA VAL A 227 16.74 8.30 -13.42
C VAL A 227 18.11 8.08 -14.05
N GLN A 228 18.64 6.86 -13.93
CA GLN A 228 19.88 6.41 -14.54
C GLN A 228 19.61 5.19 -15.42
N ARG A 229 20.50 4.89 -16.36
CA ARG A 229 20.38 3.73 -17.25
C ARG A 229 21.63 2.86 -17.17
N ALA A 230 21.42 1.56 -17.16
CA ALA A 230 22.45 0.55 -17.37
C ALA A 230 22.04 -0.32 -18.56
N GLU A 231 22.98 -0.59 -19.44
CA GLU A 231 22.76 -1.40 -20.63
C GLU A 231 23.50 -2.72 -20.48
N ILE A 232 22.81 -3.82 -20.72
CA ILE A 232 23.38 -5.17 -20.81
C ILE A 232 23.56 -5.48 -22.29
N VAL A 233 24.79 -5.74 -22.68
CA VAL A 233 25.20 -6.01 -24.05
C VAL A 233 25.72 -7.45 -24.11
N VAL A 234 25.15 -8.26 -24.99
CA VAL A 234 25.65 -9.61 -25.27
C VAL A 234 26.64 -9.51 -26.42
N ASP A 235 27.83 -10.09 -26.24
CA ASP A 235 28.82 -10.18 -27.30
C ASP A 235 28.37 -11.22 -28.35
N PRO A 236 28.53 -10.95 -29.65
CA PRO A 236 28.21 -11.93 -30.69
C PRO A 236 28.96 -13.26 -30.55
N SER A 237 30.11 -13.27 -29.86
CA SER A 237 30.92 -14.46 -29.58
C SER A 237 30.50 -15.22 -28.31
N ALA A 238 29.41 -14.83 -27.65
CA ALA A 238 28.93 -15.51 -26.45
C ALA A 238 28.64 -17.00 -26.75
N PRO A 239 29.07 -17.93 -25.88
CA PRO A 239 28.89 -19.36 -26.13
C PRO A 239 27.40 -19.73 -26.18
N PRO A 240 27.01 -20.71 -27.01
CA PRO A 240 25.64 -21.20 -27.05
C PRO A 240 25.22 -21.81 -25.71
N GLY A 241 23.93 -21.71 -25.39
CA GLY A 241 23.37 -22.22 -24.14
C GLY A 241 22.71 -21.15 -23.29
N ARG A 242 22.29 -21.57 -22.09
CA ARG A 242 21.61 -20.72 -21.11
C ARG A 242 22.59 -20.26 -20.05
N HIS A 243 22.78 -18.94 -19.98
CA HIS A 243 23.67 -18.26 -19.05
C HIS A 243 22.85 -17.51 -18.01
N THR A 244 23.18 -17.67 -16.73
CA THR A 244 22.41 -17.08 -15.64
C THR A 244 23.31 -16.41 -14.63
N GLY A 245 22.84 -15.28 -14.12
CA GLY A 245 23.54 -14.51 -13.10
C GLY A 245 22.75 -13.28 -12.70
N LYS A 246 23.47 -12.28 -12.21
CA LYS A 246 22.88 -11.02 -11.76
C LYS A 246 23.78 -9.84 -12.08
N LEU A 247 23.15 -8.72 -12.42
CA LEU A 247 23.75 -7.40 -12.47
C LEU A 247 23.63 -6.75 -11.09
N ILE A 248 24.78 -6.46 -10.48
CA ILE A 248 24.91 -5.69 -9.26
C ILE A 248 25.21 -4.23 -9.61
N VAL A 249 24.26 -3.35 -9.33
CA VAL A 249 24.40 -1.91 -9.53
C VAL A 249 24.65 -1.23 -8.20
N ARG A 250 25.85 -0.69 -8.00
CA ARG A 250 26.16 0.14 -6.82
C ARG A 250 25.79 1.58 -7.13
N VAL A 251 25.01 2.19 -6.25
CA VAL A 251 24.48 3.56 -6.43
C VAL A 251 24.86 4.48 -5.28
N ALA A 252 25.00 5.77 -5.56
CA ALA A 252 25.33 6.79 -4.57
C ALA A 252 24.53 8.07 -4.76
N VAL A 253 24.15 8.68 -3.63
CA VAL A 253 23.56 10.03 -3.55
C VAL A 253 24.58 10.93 -2.86
N GLY A 254 25.20 11.83 -3.61
CA GLY A 254 26.36 12.59 -3.13
C GLY A 254 27.50 11.66 -2.68
N LYS A 255 27.95 11.82 -1.43
CA LYS A 255 28.97 10.95 -0.80
C LYS A 255 28.39 9.67 -0.17
N LYS A 256 27.06 9.56 -0.03
CA LYS A 256 26.41 8.43 0.64
C LYS A 256 26.20 7.29 -0.35
N LYS A 257 26.79 6.13 -0.05
CA LYS A 257 26.52 4.86 -0.76
C LYS A 257 25.16 4.31 -0.32
N LEU A 258 24.35 3.89 -1.28
CA LEU A 258 23.10 3.19 -1.05
C LEU A 258 23.31 1.68 -1.18
N PRO A 259 22.40 0.86 -0.63
CA PRO A 259 22.40 -0.58 -0.88
C PRO A 259 22.41 -0.89 -2.38
N PRO A 260 23.12 -1.95 -2.82
CA PRO A 260 23.19 -2.29 -4.23
C PRO A 260 21.82 -2.72 -4.74
N VAL A 261 21.53 -2.39 -6.00
CA VAL A 261 20.37 -2.89 -6.73
C VAL A 261 20.80 -4.14 -7.48
N GLU A 262 20.13 -5.26 -7.21
CA GLU A 262 20.38 -6.52 -7.91
C GLU A 262 19.30 -6.74 -8.97
N VAL A 263 19.73 -7.04 -10.19
CA VAL A 263 18.84 -7.36 -11.32
C VAL A 263 19.24 -8.72 -11.86
N PRO A 264 18.43 -9.77 -11.69
CA PRO A 264 18.68 -11.07 -12.29
C PRO A 264 18.77 -10.96 -13.81
N VAL A 265 19.72 -11.68 -14.40
CA VAL A 265 19.97 -11.70 -15.85
C VAL A 265 19.97 -13.16 -16.31
N THR A 266 19.14 -13.46 -17.28
CA THR A 266 19.17 -14.71 -18.04
C THR A 266 19.43 -14.39 -19.50
N VAL A 267 20.38 -15.08 -20.11
CA VAL A 267 20.67 -14.96 -21.54
C VAL A 267 20.64 -16.35 -22.16
N GLU A 268 19.82 -16.51 -23.18
CA GLU A 268 19.75 -17.73 -23.99
C GLU A 268 20.37 -17.44 -25.36
N VAL A 269 21.47 -18.11 -25.65
CA VAL A 269 22.15 -18.03 -26.95
C VAL A 269 21.81 -19.30 -27.73
N ALA A 270 21.11 -19.16 -28.85
CA ALA A 270 20.79 -20.31 -29.71
C ALA A 270 22.07 -20.87 -30.35
N ALA A 271 22.12 -22.19 -30.54
CA ALA A 271 23.17 -22.81 -31.33
C ALA A 271 23.06 -22.35 -32.79
N GLN A 272 24.19 -22.20 -33.49
CA GLN A 272 24.15 -22.12 -34.94
C GLN A 272 23.67 -23.47 -35.47
N ASP A 273 22.50 -23.50 -36.10
CA ASP A 273 22.11 -24.65 -36.89
C ASP A 273 23.14 -24.82 -38.00
N GLY A 274 23.90 -25.92 -37.93
CA GLY A 274 24.77 -26.37 -39.01
C GLY A 274 23.90 -26.76 -40.19
N GLY A 275 23.62 -25.79 -41.06
CA GLY A 275 23.09 -26.03 -42.40
C GLY A 275 24.05 -26.96 -43.13
N SER A 276 23.72 -28.24 -43.14
CA SER A 276 24.37 -29.22 -44.00
C SER A 276 23.92 -28.94 -45.43
N LEU A 277 24.92 -28.99 -46.32
CA LEU A 277 24.90 -28.78 -47.76
C LEU A 277 23.76 -29.51 -48.49
#